data_AF-A0A965HWX6-F1
#
_entry.id   AF-A0A965HWX6-F1
#
_cell.length_a   1.000
_cell.length_b   1.000
_cell.length_c   1.000
_cell.angle_alpha   90.00
_cell.angle_beta   90.00
_cell.angle_gamma   90.00
#
_symmetry.space_group_name_H-M   'P 1'
#
loop_
_entity.id
_entity.type
_entity.pdbx_description
1 polymer ?
#
loop_
_entity_poly.entity_id
_entity_poly.type
_entity_poly.pdbx_seq_one_letter_code
_entity_poly.pdbx_strand_id
1 'polypeptide(L)' 'GLTSLFNAIIDGNNVVNGKPHPEVFLRGAAALGLNPVECLVFEDGQAGVDAASAAGMDSVFVDSRSLSA' A
#
# COMPACT_ATOMS: atom_id res chain seq x y z
N GLY A 1 17.92 8.59 -0.57
CA GLY A 1 17.71 9.01 -1.97
C GLY A 1 16.88 8.00 -2.72
N LEU A 2 15.59 7.89 -2.41
CA LEU A 2 14.64 7.04 -3.15
C LEU A 2 13.45 7.83 -3.70
N THR A 3 13.24 9.07 -3.23
CA THR A 3 12.10 9.93 -3.59
C THR A 3 11.90 10.09 -5.09
N SER A 4 12.98 10.13 -5.88
CA SER A 4 12.90 10.26 -7.34
C SER A 4 12.29 9.05 -8.06
N LEU A 5 12.11 7.92 -7.36
CA LEU A 5 11.48 6.71 -7.91
C LEU A 5 9.94 6.74 -7.75
N PHE A 6 9.39 7.67 -6.99
CA PHE A 6 7.96 7.70 -6.65
C PHE A 6 7.27 8.91 -7.29
N ASN A 7 6.22 8.65 -8.07
CA ASN A 7 5.37 9.71 -8.63
C ASN A 7 4.47 10.38 -7.59
N ALA A 8 4.11 9.65 -6.53
CA ALA A 8 3.33 10.14 -5.41
C ALA A 8 3.79 9.46 -4.10
N ILE A 9 3.68 10.18 -2.99
CA ILE A 9 3.98 9.67 -1.64
C ILE A 9 2.78 9.97 -0.76
N ILE A 10 2.15 8.92 -0.24
CA ILE A 10 1.03 9.00 0.71
C ILE A 10 1.48 8.31 1.99
N ASP A 11 1.48 9.03 3.11
CA ASP A 11 1.88 8.53 4.42
C ASP A 11 0.76 8.72 5.48
N GLY A 12 1.10 8.46 6.74
CA GLY A 12 0.18 8.61 7.88
C GLY A 12 -0.34 10.04 8.10
N ASN A 13 0.35 11.06 7.59
CA ASN A 13 -0.09 12.46 7.65
C ASN A 13 -1.10 12.80 6.55
N ASN A 14 -1.25 11.94 5.55
CA ASN A 14 -2.19 12.13 4.44
C ASN A 14 -3.53 11.42 4.65
N VAL A 15 -3.69 10.68 5.75
CA VAL A 15 -4.88 9.85 6.03
C VAL A 15 -5.46 10.16 7.41
N VAL A 16 -6.77 9.96 7.54
CA VAL A 16 -7.43 9.99 8.86
C VAL A 16 -7.43 8.60 9.48
N ASN A 17 -7.66 7.57 8.67
CA ASN A 17 -7.76 6.19 9.12
C ASN A 17 -6.53 5.38 8.71
N GLY A 18 -5.79 4.89 9.69
CA GLY A 18 -4.69 3.94 9.45
C GLY A 18 -5.16 2.56 9.05
N LYS A 19 -4.23 1.73 8.56
CA LYS A 19 -4.46 0.29 8.30
C LYS A 19 -5.06 -0.37 9.56
N PRO A 20 -6.07 -1.25 9.44
CA PRO A 20 -6.51 -1.95 8.22
C PRO A 20 -7.52 -1.18 7.34
N HIS A 21 -7.77 0.10 7.61
CA HIS A 21 -8.59 0.90 6.71
C HIS A 21 -7.87 1.12 5.35
N PRO A 22 -8.56 1.05 4.21
CA PRO A 22 -7.95 1.12 2.87
C PRO A 22 -7.50 2.53 2.43
N GLU A 23 -7.67 3.55 3.28
CA GLU A 23 -7.58 4.97 2.87
C GLU A 23 -6.22 5.31 2.26
N VAL A 24 -5.12 4.80 2.82
CA VAL A 24 -3.77 5.07 2.32
C VAL A 24 -3.58 4.55 0.89
N PHE A 25 -4.11 3.35 0.59
CA PHE A 25 -3.98 2.74 -0.72
C PHE A 25 -4.90 3.39 -1.75
N LEU A 26 -6.16 3.66 -1.37
CA LEU A 26 -7.11 4.36 -2.24
C LEU A 26 -6.60 5.75 -2.63
N ARG A 27 -6.01 6.50 -1.68
CA ARG A 27 -5.37 7.79 -1.98
C ARG A 27 -4.15 7.63 -2.87
N GLY A 28 -3.35 6.57 -2.69
CA GLY A 28 -2.22 6.25 -3.56
C GLY A 28 -2.67 6.03 -5.01
N ALA A 29 -3.66 5.18 -5.24
CA ALA A 29 -4.22 4.93 -6.57
C ALA A 29 -4.80 6.21 -7.20
N ALA A 30 -5.56 6.99 -6.42
CA ALA A 30 -6.12 8.26 -6.87
C ALA A 30 -5.03 9.28 -7.26
N ALA A 31 -3.94 9.37 -6.49
CA ALA A 31 -2.82 10.27 -6.79
C ALA A 31 -2.07 9.88 -8.08
N LEU A 32 -2.11 8.60 -8.46
CA LEU A 32 -1.57 8.08 -9.72
C LEU A 32 -2.59 8.12 -10.87
N GLY A 33 -3.85 8.44 -10.59
CA GLY A 33 -4.94 8.41 -11.58
C GLY A 33 -5.32 6.99 -12.04
N LEU A 34 -5.09 5.98 -11.20
CA LEU A 34 -5.34 4.57 -11.49
C LEU A 34 -6.57 4.05 -10.73
N ASN A 35 -7.23 3.03 -11.27
CA ASN A 35 -8.23 2.28 -10.51
C ASN A 35 -7.55 1.35 -9.50
N PRO A 36 -8.20 1.06 -8.35
CA PRO A 36 -7.60 0.16 -7.37
C PRO A 36 -7.26 -1.24 -7.92
N VAL A 37 -8.09 -1.78 -8.82
CA VAL A 37 -7.87 -3.09 -9.45
C VAL A 37 -6.64 -3.13 -10.37
N GLU A 38 -6.06 -1.98 -10.70
CA GLU A 38 -4.82 -1.86 -11.49
C GLU A 38 -3.57 -1.78 -10.59
N CYS A 39 -3.75 -1.80 -9.26
CA CYS A 39 -2.70 -1.60 -8.28
C CYS A 39 -2.31 -2.92 -7.59
N LEU A 40 -1.02 -3.08 -7.33
CA LEU A 40 -0.45 -4.18 -6.54
C LEU A 40 0.19 -3.62 -5.27
N VAL A 41 -0.22 -4.14 -4.11
CA VAL A 41 0.29 -3.71 -2.80
C VAL A 41 1.35 -4.70 -2.29
N PHE A 42 2.50 -4.19 -1.84
CA PHE A 42 3.52 -4.99 -1.16
C PHE A 42 3.50 -4.68 0.34
N GLU A 43 3.27 -5.69 1.19
CA GLU A 43 3.13 -5.53 2.64
C GLU A 43 3.83 -6.63 3.41
N ASP A 44 4.30 -6.34 4.62
CA ASP A 44 4.92 -7.28 5.56
C ASP A 44 4.07 -7.54 6.82
N GLY A 45 2.86 -6.96 6.89
CA GLY A 45 1.93 -7.10 8.01
C GLY A 45 0.49 -7.37 7.60
N GLN A 46 -0.23 -8.15 8.42
CA GLN A 46 -1.63 -8.54 8.15
C GLN A 46 -2.56 -7.33 7.97
N ALA A 47 -2.40 -6.29 8.80
CA ALA A 47 -3.22 -5.07 8.69
C ALA A 47 -3.07 -4.38 7.31
N GLY A 48 -1.90 -4.49 6.69
CA GLY A 48 -1.67 -3.98 5.34
C GLY A 48 -2.35 -4.81 4.26
N VAL A 49 -2.26 -6.15 4.37
CA VAL A 49 -2.97 -7.08 3.49
C VAL A 49 -4.48 -6.86 3.57
N ASP A 50 -5.02 -6.71 4.78
CA ASP A 50 -6.44 -6.46 4.99
C ASP A 50 -6.88 -5.11 4.38
N ALA A 51 -6.04 -4.07 4.53
CA ALA A 51 -6.28 -2.77 3.91
C ALA A 51 -6.23 -2.83 2.36
N ALA A 52 -5.31 -3.61 1.78
CA ALA A 52 -5.24 -3.80 0.33
C ALA A 52 -6.49 -4.53 -0.19
N SER A 53 -6.91 -5.60 0.49
CA SER A 53 -8.13 -6.33 0.17
C SER A 53 -9.37 -5.43 0.29
N ALA A 54 -9.47 -4.63 1.35
CA ALA A 54 -10.57 -3.68 1.53
C ALA A 54 -10.57 -2.56 0.48
N ALA A 55 -9.41 -2.23 -0.11
CA ALA A 55 -9.28 -1.30 -1.22
C ALA A 55 -9.66 -1.92 -2.57
N GLY A 56 -9.89 -3.24 -2.64
CA GLY A 56 -10.11 -3.97 -3.89
C GLY A 56 -8.84 -4.11 -4.73
N MET A 57 -7.68 -4.18 -4.07
CA MET A 57 -6.36 -4.34 -4.70
C MET A 57 -5.79 -5.74 -4.46
N ASP A 58 -5.01 -6.22 -5.43
CA ASP A 58 -4.17 -7.40 -5.21
C ASP A 58 -3.01 -7.06 -4.26
N SER A 59 -2.50 -8.06 -3.54
CA SER A 59 -1.36 -7.88 -2.64
C SER A 59 -0.36 -9.03 -2.66
N VAL A 60 0.91 -8.69 -2.40
CA VAL A 60 2.02 -9.60 -2.15
C VAL A 60 2.48 -9.41 -0.71
N PHE A 61 2.43 -10.48 0.07
CA PHE A 61 3.03 -10.49 1.40
C PHE A 61 4.53 -10.74 1.30
N VAL A 62 5.33 -9.83 1.85
CA VAL A 62 6.79 -9.90 1.88
C VAL A 62 7.23 -10.32 3.27
N ASP A 63 7.56 -11.60 3.45
CA ASP A 63 8.05 -12.09 4.74
C ASP A 63 9.50 -11.62 4.98
N SER A 64 9.66 -10.69 5.91
CA SER A 64 10.95 -10.15 6.33
C SER A 64 11.87 -11.18 7.00
N ARG A 65 11.37 -12.37 7.36
CA ARG A 65 12.13 -13.45 8.01
C ARG A 65 12.66 -14.50 7.04
N SER A 66 12.38 -14.38 5.75
CA SER A 66 12.79 -15.37 4.73
C SER A 66 14.22 -15.18 4.23
N LEU A 67 14.90 -14.10 4.60
CA LEU A 67 16.33 -13.91 4.34
C LEU A 67 17.16 -14.57 5.45
N SER A 68 17.19 -15.90 5.49
CA SER A 68 18.35 -16.59 6.07
C SER A 68 19.52 -16.33 5.14
N ALA A 69 20.60 -15.75 5.68
CA ALA A 69 21.92 -15.87 5.05
C ALA A 69 22.33 -17.36 4.93
#